data_AF-A0A1R3K791-F1
#
_entry.id   AF-A0A1R3K791-F1
#
_cell.length_a   1.000
_cell.length_b   1.000
_cell.length_c   1.000
_cell.angle_alpha   90.00
_cell.angle_beta   90.00
_cell.angle_gamma   90.00
#
_symmetry.space_group_name_H-M   'P 1'
#
loop_
_entity.id
_entity.type
_entity.pdbx_description
1 polymer ?
#
loop_
_entity_poly.entity_id
_entity_poly.type
_entity_poly.pdbx_seq_one_letter_code
_entity_poly.pdbx_strand_id
1 'polypeptide(L)'
;MASSSSKHLVVSLLVFVLLFSLSVAGLHEDLGHKKEGEKAKGCHLAGRCGSRADCRQPCAALGRNPYAVKCVSFPGGGNHCCCIDS
;
A
#
# COMPACT_ATOMS: atom_id res chain seq x y z
N MET A 1 55.83 1.58 -7.85
CA MET A 1 54.76 2.17 -8.68
C MET A 1 53.44 2.00 -7.93
N ALA A 2 53.09 2.97 -7.09
CA ALA A 2 51.91 2.90 -6.24
C ALA A 2 51.24 4.28 -6.22
N SER A 3 50.52 4.62 -7.28
CA SER A 3 49.60 5.76 -7.27
C SER A 3 48.67 5.71 -8.48
N SER A 4 47.89 4.64 -8.59
CA SER A 4 46.75 4.60 -9.50
C SER A 4 45.65 3.67 -8.99
N SER A 5 45.51 3.57 -7.66
CA SER A 5 44.45 2.73 -7.05
C SER A 5 43.40 3.55 -6.31
N SER A 6 43.72 4.73 -5.76
CA SER A 6 42.73 5.51 -4.99
C SER A 6 41.52 5.94 -5.80
N LYS A 7 41.70 6.37 -7.06
CA LYS A 7 40.59 6.82 -7.90
C LYS A 7 39.64 5.66 -8.26
N HIS A 8 40.20 4.50 -8.57
CA HIS A 8 39.41 3.29 -8.88
C HIS A 8 38.69 2.72 -7.66
N LEU A 9 39.30 2.82 -6.48
CA LEU A 9 38.66 2.44 -5.22
C LEU A 9 37.49 3.36 -4.88
N VAL A 10 37.65 4.68 -5.06
CA VAL A 10 36.57 5.65 -4.85
C VAL A 10 35.42 5.43 -5.83
N VAL A 11 35.72 5.21 -7.12
CA VAL A 11 34.69 4.95 -8.14
C VAL A 11 33.95 3.64 -7.83
N SER A 12 34.67 2.57 -7.47
CA SER A 12 34.05 1.28 -7.10
C SER A 12 33.18 1.42 -5.86
N LEU A 13 33.63 2.17 -4.85
CA LEU A 13 32.85 2.45 -3.65
C LEU A 13 31.57 3.23 -3.98
N LEU A 14 31.65 4.26 -4.82
CA LEU A 14 30.49 5.05 -5.23
C LEU A 14 29.46 4.21 -6.01
N VAL A 15 29.92 3.37 -6.95
CA VAL A 15 29.03 2.48 -7.70
C VAL A 15 28.35 1.48 -6.76
N PHE A 16 29.09 0.91 -5.80
CA PHE A 16 28.53 -0.01 -4.82
C PHE A 16 27.48 0.67 -3.93
N VAL A 17 27.75 1.88 -3.45
CA VAL A 17 26.80 2.68 -2.66
C VAL A 17 25.55 3.02 -3.49
N LEU A 18 25.70 3.38 -4.76
CA LEU A 18 24.56 3.65 -5.65
C LEU A 18 23.71 2.39 -5.87
N LEU A 19 24.32 1.24 -6.15
CA LEU A 19 23.62 -0.04 -6.33
C LEU A 19 22.89 -0.49 -5.06
N PHE A 20 23.51 -0.31 -3.89
CA PHE A 20 22.85 -0.57 -2.62
C PHE A 20 21.69 0.40 -2.38
N SER A 21 21.86 1.68 -2.68
CA SER A 21 20.79 2.69 -2.55
C SER A 21 19.61 2.41 -3.48
N LEU A 22 19.88 1.99 -4.73
CA LEU A 22 18.87 1.55 -5.70
C LEU A 22 18.14 0.29 -5.23
N SER A 23 18.86 -0.66 -4.62
CA SER A 23 18.27 -1.90 -4.09
C SER A 23 17.37 -1.60 -2.89
N VAL A 24 17.77 -0.68 -2.01
CA VAL A 24 16.95 -0.24 -0.86
C VAL A 24 15.78 0.63 -1.32
N ALA A 25 15.95 1.49 -2.33
CA ALA A 25 14.86 2.28 -2.91
C ALA A 25 13.82 1.38 -3.62
N GLY A 26 14.27 0.41 -4.42
CA GLY A 26 13.40 -0.58 -5.06
C GLY A 26 12.70 -1.49 -4.04
N LEU A 27 13.33 -1.77 -2.90
CA LEU A 27 12.71 -2.48 -1.79
C LEU A 27 11.71 -1.58 -1.02
N HIS A 28 11.90 -0.26 -1.01
CA HIS A 28 10.95 0.68 -0.43
C HIS A 28 9.75 0.98 -1.34
N GLU A 29 9.89 0.79 -2.65
CA GLU A 29 8.77 0.80 -3.60
C GLU A 29 7.91 -0.49 -3.52
N ASP A 30 8.47 -1.62 -3.06
CA ASP A 30 7.72 -2.89 -2.95
C ASP A 30 7.23 -3.21 -1.52
N LEU A 31 7.92 -2.72 -0.48
CA LEU A 31 7.51 -2.86 0.94
C LEU A 31 6.92 -1.58 1.54
N GLY A 32 6.77 -0.52 0.74
CA GLY A 32 5.98 0.65 1.06
C GLY A 32 4.49 0.33 1.06
N HIS A 33 4.02 -0.31 2.13
CA HIS A 33 2.64 -0.32 2.59
C HIS A 33 1.58 -0.46 1.50
N LYS A 34 1.14 -1.71 1.35
CA LYS A 34 -0.23 -2.11 1.02
C LYS A 34 -1.27 -1.12 1.59
N LYS A 35 -1.52 -0.06 0.82
CA LYS A 35 -2.63 0.91 0.90
C LYS A 35 -3.08 1.30 2.30
N GLU A 36 -2.20 1.90 3.09
CA GLU A 36 -2.63 2.84 4.11
C GLU A 36 -2.66 4.23 3.46
N GLY A 37 -3.85 4.73 3.11
CA GLY A 37 -4.02 6.12 2.70
C GLY A 37 -4.20 6.41 1.21
N GLU A 38 -4.62 5.43 0.39
CA GLU A 38 -5.46 5.83 -0.75
C GLU A 38 -6.75 6.34 -0.12
N LYS A 39 -6.84 7.67 0.05
CA LYS A 39 -8.07 8.37 0.39
C LYS A 39 -9.22 7.60 -0.25
N ALA A 40 -10.15 7.13 0.57
CA ALA A 40 -11.46 6.63 0.21
C ALA A 40 -12.28 7.67 -0.58
N LYS A 41 -11.73 8.28 -1.63
CA LYS A 41 -12.46 8.96 -2.68
C LYS A 41 -13.21 7.85 -3.41
N GLY A 42 -14.43 7.57 -2.93
CA GLY A 42 -15.30 6.53 -3.47
C GLY A 42 -15.57 5.37 -2.53
N CYS A 43 -15.27 5.46 -1.24
CA CYS A 43 -15.66 4.42 -0.28
C CYS A 43 -16.54 5.00 0.84
N HIS A 44 -17.79 4.58 0.87
CA HIS A 44 -18.75 4.93 1.92
C HIS A 44 -18.80 3.81 2.96
N LEU A 45 -18.54 4.14 4.23
CA LEU A 45 -18.51 3.13 5.30
C LEU A 45 -19.92 2.68 5.68
N ALA A 46 -20.08 1.37 5.92
CA ALA A 46 -21.40 0.77 6.16
C ALA A 46 -21.35 -0.38 7.19
N GLY A 47 -21.20 -0.04 8.48
CA GLY A 47 -21.17 -1.03 9.56
C GLY A 47 -19.89 -1.87 9.60
N ARG A 48 -19.92 -2.97 10.36
CA ARG A 48 -18.83 -3.94 10.52
C ARG A 48 -19.02 -5.14 9.61
N CYS A 49 -17.93 -5.85 9.31
CA CYS A 49 -17.96 -7.07 8.53
C CYS A 49 -17.00 -8.14 9.04
N GLY A 50 -17.37 -9.41 8.91
CA GLY A 50 -16.42 -10.52 8.97
C GLY A 50 -15.88 -10.88 7.58
N SER A 51 -16.68 -10.61 6.55
CA SER A 51 -16.47 -11.01 5.16
C SER A 51 -17.05 -9.98 4.19
N ARG A 52 -16.70 -10.08 2.91
CA ARG A 52 -17.28 -9.23 1.85
C ARG A 52 -18.80 -9.37 1.74
N ALA A 53 -19.36 -10.54 2.03
CA ALA A 53 -20.78 -10.81 1.88
C ALA A 53 -21.64 -10.03 2.89
N ASP A 54 -21.10 -9.79 4.09
CA ASP A 54 -21.76 -9.01 5.15
C ASP A 54 -22.06 -7.58 4.73
N CYS A 55 -21.33 -7.06 3.73
CA CYS A 55 -21.45 -5.68 3.27
C CYS A 55 -22.56 -5.43 2.24
N ARG A 56 -23.15 -6.50 1.67
CA ARG A 56 -24.16 -6.35 0.62
C ARG A 56 -25.39 -5.60 1.11
N GLN A 57 -25.94 -6.06 2.23
CA GLN A 57 -27.16 -5.52 2.84
C GLN A 57 -26.97 -4.08 3.37
N PRO A 58 -25.91 -3.76 4.14
CA PRO A 58 -25.71 -2.38 4.61
C PRO A 58 -25.37 -1.42 3.47
N CYS A 59 -24.68 -1.86 2.41
CA CYS A 59 -24.47 -1.00 1.24
C CYS A 59 -25.76 -0.79 0.42
N ALA A 60 -26.60 -1.82 0.27
CA ALA A 60 -27.92 -1.67 -0.37
C ALA A 60 -28.83 -0.71 0.40
N ALA A 61 -28.81 -0.77 1.74
CA ALA A 61 -29.58 0.14 2.60
C ALA A 61 -29.17 1.61 2.45
N LEU A 62 -27.94 1.85 2.00
CA LEU A 62 -27.42 3.18 1.69
C LEU A 62 -27.66 3.59 0.22
N GLY A 63 -28.41 2.81 -0.55
CA GLY A 63 -28.66 3.05 -1.97
C GLY A 63 -27.44 2.83 -2.87
N ARG A 64 -26.44 2.06 -2.40
CA ARG A 64 -25.21 1.75 -3.15
C ARG A 64 -25.29 0.36 -3.78
N ASN A 65 -24.45 0.12 -4.78
CA ASN A 65 -24.37 -1.19 -5.43
C ASN A 65 -23.94 -2.27 -4.42
N PRO A 66 -24.80 -3.26 -4.10
CA PRO A 66 -24.50 -4.27 -3.09
C PRO A 66 -23.35 -5.20 -3.47
N TYR A 67 -22.97 -5.24 -4.75
CA TYR A 67 -21.86 -6.07 -5.23
C TYR A 67 -20.53 -5.31 -5.28
N ALA A 68 -20.57 -3.98 -5.35
CA ALA A 68 -19.39 -3.12 -5.32
C ALA A 68 -18.96 -2.83 -3.87
N VAL A 69 -18.59 -3.89 -3.14
CA VAL A 69 -18.29 -3.81 -1.70
C VAL A 69 -16.96 -4.45 -1.36
N LYS A 70 -16.28 -3.90 -0.35
CA LYS A 70 -15.08 -4.45 0.28
C LYS A 70 -15.27 -4.50 1.80
N CYS A 71 -14.70 -5.52 2.43
CA CYS A 71 -14.49 -5.54 3.87
C CYS A 71 -13.06 -5.12 4.14
N VAL A 72 -12.87 -3.98 4.80
CA VAL A 72 -11.55 -3.37 5.03
C VAL A 72 -11.25 -3.34 6.52
N SER A 73 -10.02 -3.68 6.88
CA SER A 73 -9.55 -3.67 8.27
C SER A 73 -9.00 -2.29 8.61
N PHE A 74 -9.49 -1.70 9.71
CA PHE A 74 -8.96 -0.46 10.26
C PHE A 74 -8.08 -0.76 11.49
N PRO A 75 -6.89 -0.15 11.61
CA PRO A 75 -6.04 -0.33 12.78
C PRO A 75 -6.79 0.16 14.03
N GLY A 76 -7.00 -0.74 15.00
CA GLY A 76 -7.70 -0.46 16.26
C GLY A 76 -9.24 -0.39 16.21
N GLY A 77 -9.86 -0.46 15.03
CA GLY A 77 -11.32 -0.36 14.86
C GLY A 77 -12.03 -1.66 14.47
N GLY A 78 -11.25 -2.64 13.99
CA GLY A 78 -11.77 -3.88 13.42
C GLY A 78 -12.13 -3.73 11.94
N ASN A 79 -12.88 -4.70 11.42
CA ASN A 79 -13.24 -4.78 10.02
C ASN A 79 -14.56 -4.05 9.74
N HIS A 80 -14.54 -3.19 8.73
CA HIS A 80 -15.67 -2.35 8.32
C HIS A 80 -15.98 -2.50 6.84
N CYS A 81 -17.27 -2.37 6.50
CA CYS A 81 -17.69 -2.39 5.11
C CYS A 81 -17.39 -1.07 4.43
N CYS A 82 -16.91 -1.19 3.20
CA CYS A 82 -16.60 -0.12 2.29
C CYS A 82 -17.44 -0.31 1.02
N CYS A 83 -18.46 0.53 0.85
CA CYS A 83 -19.30 0.56 -0.35
C CYS A 83 -18.62 1.44 -1.39
N ILE A 84 -18.28 0.86 -2.53
CA ILE A 84 -17.58 1.54 -3.60
C ILE A 84 -18.60 2.31 -4.45
N ASP A 85 -18.35 3.59 -4.67
CA ASP A 85 -19.07 4.41 -5.65
C ASP A 85 -18.64 3.94 -7.04
N SER A 86 -19.53 3.25 -7.75
CA SER A 86 -19.32 2.70 -9.10
C SER A 86 -19.88 3.63 -10.15
#